data_AF-A0A959Z0G6-F1
#
_entry.id   AF-A0A959Z0G6-F1
#
_cell.length_a   1.000
_cell.length_b   1.000
_cell.length_c   1.000
_cell.angle_alpha   90.00
_cell.angle_beta   90.00
_cell.angle_gamma   90.00
#
_symmetry.space_group_name_H-M   'P 1'
#
loop_
_entity.id
_entity.type
_entity.pdbx_description
1 polymer ?
#
loop_
_entity_poly.entity_id
_entity_poly.type
_entity_poly.pdbx_seq_one_letter_code
_entity_poly.pdbx_strand_id
1 'polypeptide(L)'
;MKHEHLSYVEAIRWLAKRYHIDLPEEEATPEQRAEQTEREALAVIQQWALGWSVEQLWDTEEGRRIGLSYFRERGFRDETIRHFGLGYVPEGGSVFASAAQEKGFDPDLLEKAGWIKRREDGTPWDFF
;
A
#
# COMPACT_ATOMS: atom_id res chain seq x y z
N MET A 1 -14.93 24.57 -8.96
CA MET A 1 -15.31 24.22 -10.35
C MET A 1 -14.67 22.89 -10.66
N LYS A 2 -15.45 21.94 -11.18
CA LYS A 2 -15.05 20.56 -11.45
C LYS A 2 -14.05 20.57 -12.61
N HIS A 3 -12.77 20.33 -12.32
CA HIS A 3 -11.82 20.04 -13.38
C HIS A 3 -12.07 18.59 -13.79
N GLU A 4 -12.47 18.40 -15.04
CA GLU A 4 -12.57 17.09 -15.67
C GLU A 4 -11.21 16.39 -15.53
N HIS A 5 -11.11 15.43 -14.61
CA HIS A 5 -9.92 14.62 -14.38
C HIS A 5 -9.76 13.63 -15.52
N LEU A 6 -9.46 14.13 -16.72
CA LEU A 6 -8.92 13.28 -17.77
C LEU A 6 -7.52 12.86 -17.34
N SER A 7 -7.28 11.56 -17.23
CA SER A 7 -5.92 11.02 -17.12
C SER A 7 -5.07 11.53 -18.30
N TYR A 8 -3.75 11.53 -18.16
CA TYR A 8 -2.84 11.97 -19.22
C TYR A 8 -3.14 11.29 -20.58
N VAL A 9 -3.45 9.99 -20.56
CA VAL A 9 -3.81 9.21 -21.75
C VAL A 9 -5.16 9.66 -22.34
N GLU A 10 -6.14 9.96 -21.49
CA GLU A 10 -7.44 10.47 -21.94
C GLU A 10 -7.34 11.90 -22.47
N ALA A 11 -6.47 12.73 -21.90
CA ALA A 11 -6.18 14.08 -22.39
C ALA A 11 -5.49 14.03 -23.77
N ILE A 12 -4.54 13.12 -23.96
CA ILE A 12 -3.88 12.86 -25.24
C ILE A 12 -4.90 12.35 -26.28
N ARG A 13 -5.77 11.38 -25.91
CA ARG A 13 -6.86 10.89 -26.78
C ARG A 13 -7.86 11.99 -27.14
N TRP A 14 -8.23 12.83 -26.18
CA TRP A 14 -9.12 13.96 -26.40
C TRP A 14 -8.51 14.98 -27.37
N LEU A 15 -7.22 15.28 -27.21
CA LEU A 15 -6.48 16.18 -28.09
C LEU A 15 -6.39 15.61 -29.51
N ALA A 16 -6.01 14.34 -29.66
CA ALA A 16 -5.92 13.67 -30.95
C ALA A 16 -7.27 13.63 -31.68
N LYS A 17 -8.36 13.33 -30.97
CA LYS A 17 -9.73 13.38 -31.52
C LYS A 17 -10.12 14.79 -31.96
N ARG A 18 -9.72 15.83 -31.21
CA ARG A 18 -9.98 17.24 -31.56
C ARG A 18 -9.24 17.69 -32.82
N TYR A 19 -8.04 17.17 -33.06
CA TYR A 19 -7.19 17.54 -34.19
C TYR A 19 -7.15 16.50 -35.32
N HIS A 20 -8.02 15.48 -35.28
CA HIS A 20 -8.09 14.40 -36.28
C HIS A 20 -6.74 13.70 -36.51
N ILE A 21 -5.98 13.53 -35.42
CA ILE A 21 -4.73 12.77 -35.44
C ILE A 21 -5.08 11.31 -35.11
N ASP A 22 -4.76 10.39 -36.03
CA ASP A 22 -4.85 8.97 -35.75
C ASP A 22 -3.81 8.60 -34.70
N LEU A 23 -4.30 8.29 -33.49
CA LEU A 23 -3.48 7.70 -32.44
C LEU A 23 -3.42 6.20 -32.71
N PRO A 24 -2.23 5.59 -32.90
CA PRO A 24 -2.13 4.15 -32.82
C PRO A 24 -2.57 3.72 -31.42
N GLU A 25 -3.69 3.00 -31.35
CA GLU A 25 -4.09 2.30 -30.14
C GLU A 25 -3.16 1.09 -29.99
N GLU A 26 -2.05 1.26 -29.29
CA GLU A 26 -1.32 0.13 -28.78
C GLU A 26 -2.18 -0.51 -27.69
N GLU A 27 -2.91 -1.56 -28.08
CA GLU A 27 -3.51 -2.45 -27.10
C GLU A 27 -2.38 -2.97 -26.21
N ALA A 28 -2.51 -2.75 -24.90
CA ALA A 28 -1.55 -3.28 -23.95
C ALA A 28 -1.38 -4.79 -24.19
N THR A 29 -0.14 -5.23 -24.33
CA THR A 29 0.15 -6.66 -24.51
C THR A 29 -0.36 -7.45 -23.30
N PRO A 30 -0.60 -8.77 -23.42
CA PRO A 30 -0.97 -9.60 -22.29
C PRO A 30 -0.04 -9.42 -21.08
N GLU A 31 1.26 -9.24 -21.32
CA GLU A 31 2.28 -9.00 -20.30
C GLU A 31 2.10 -7.65 -19.60
N GLN A 32 1.84 -6.58 -20.36
CA GLN A 32 1.60 -5.25 -19.79
C GLN A 32 0.31 -5.21 -18.97
N ARG A 33 -0.73 -5.92 -19.40
CA ARG A 33 -1.98 -6.04 -18.62
C ARG A 33 -1.75 -6.81 -17.31
N ALA A 34 -0.94 -7.86 -17.35
CA ALA A 34 -0.59 -8.62 -16.15
C ALA A 34 0.24 -7.78 -15.16
N GLU A 35 1.23 -7.03 -15.65
CA GLU A 35 2.04 -6.12 -14.82
C GLU A 35 1.17 -5.03 -14.17
N GLN A 36 0.25 -4.43 -14.93
CA GLN A 36 -0.67 -3.43 -14.41
C GLN A 36 -1.57 -4.01 -13.31
N THR A 37 -2.13 -5.20 -13.54
CA THR A 37 -2.99 -5.91 -12.57
C THR A 37 -2.22 -6.22 -11.29
N GLU A 38 -0.98 -6.68 -11.40
CA GLU A 38 -0.13 -6.97 -10.26
C GLU A 38 0.21 -5.69 -9.47
N ARG A 39 0.56 -4.60 -10.17
CA ARG A 39 0.83 -3.31 -9.54
C ARG A 39 -0.37 -2.78 -8.76
N GLU A 40 -1.57 -2.95 -9.30
CA GLU A 40 -2.82 -2.59 -8.62
C GLU A 40 -3.04 -3.44 -7.37
N ALA A 41 -2.84 -4.75 -7.46
CA ALA A 41 -2.94 -5.64 -6.31
C ALA A 41 -1.95 -5.27 -5.19
N LEU A 42 -0.70 -4.97 -5.55
CA LEU A 42 0.30 -4.49 -4.61
C LEU A 42 -0.08 -3.13 -3.99
N ALA A 43 -0.63 -2.21 -4.77
CA ALA A 43 -1.07 -0.91 -4.26
C ALA A 43 -2.19 -1.06 -3.21
N VAL A 44 -3.13 -1.98 -3.43
CA VAL A 44 -4.20 -2.28 -2.47
C VAL A 44 -3.62 -2.82 -1.16
N ILE A 45 -2.66 -3.74 -1.23
CA ILE A 45 -1.97 -4.28 -0.04
C ILE A 45 -1.24 -3.17 0.71
N GLN A 46 -0.47 -2.33 0.01
CA GLN A 46 0.27 -1.23 0.62
C GLN A 46 -0.65 -0.24 1.33
N GLN A 47 -1.78 0.10 0.70
CA GLN A 47 -2.76 1.00 1.28
C GLN A 47 -3.39 0.41 2.55
N TRP A 48 -3.77 -0.86 2.51
CA TRP A 48 -4.33 -1.54 3.67
C TRP A 48 -3.30 -1.66 4.79
N ALA A 49 -2.08 -2.09 4.48
CA ALA A 49 -1.02 -2.28 5.46
C ALA A 49 -0.62 -0.96 6.15
N LEU A 50 -0.55 0.14 5.40
CA LEU A 50 -0.37 1.47 5.96
C LEU A 50 -1.48 1.80 6.96
N GLY A 51 -2.74 1.66 6.54
CA GLY A 51 -3.90 1.91 7.41
C GLY A 51 -3.85 1.07 8.69
N TRP A 52 -3.62 -0.23 8.55
CA TRP A 52 -3.49 -1.15 9.67
C TRP A 52 -2.36 -0.75 10.62
N SER A 53 -1.17 -0.43 10.12
CA SER A 53 -0.04 -0.04 10.98
C SER A 53 -0.28 1.28 11.72
N VAL A 54 -1.00 2.22 11.10
CA VAL A 54 -1.42 3.47 11.75
C VAL A 54 -2.44 3.16 12.85
N GLU A 55 -3.44 2.32 12.59
CA GLU A 55 -4.40 1.87 13.61
C GLU A 55 -3.68 1.17 14.77
N GLN A 56 -2.72 0.29 14.48
CA GLN A 56 -1.90 -0.34 15.52
C GLN A 56 -1.20 0.69 16.40
N LEU A 57 -0.62 1.75 15.82
CA LEU A 57 0.07 2.81 16.56
C LEU A 57 -0.88 3.60 17.48
N TRP A 58 -2.06 4.00 16.99
CA TRP A 58 -2.94 4.93 17.71
C TRP A 58 -3.96 4.24 18.61
N ASP A 59 -4.48 3.09 18.19
CA ASP A 59 -5.70 2.51 18.76
C ASP A 59 -5.39 1.36 19.73
N THR A 60 -4.19 0.78 19.68
CA THR A 60 -3.77 -0.26 20.62
C THR A 60 -3.02 0.30 21.83
N GLU A 61 -3.07 -0.43 22.96
CA GLU A 61 -2.31 -0.05 24.15
C GLU A 61 -0.80 -0.13 23.91
N GLU A 62 -0.33 -1.19 23.25
CA GLU A 62 1.08 -1.39 22.92
C GLU A 62 1.60 -0.30 21.99
N GLY A 63 0.89 0.00 20.91
CA GLY A 63 1.26 1.06 19.97
C GLY A 63 1.33 2.43 20.63
N ARG A 64 0.39 2.76 21.54
CA ARG A 64 0.47 4.02 22.29
C ARG A 64 1.61 4.04 23.30
N ARG A 65 1.84 2.92 24.01
CA ARG A 65 2.83 2.84 25.09
C ARG A 65 4.26 2.78 24.56
N ILE A 66 4.49 2.04 23.48
CA ILE A 66 5.81 1.82 22.88
C ILE A 66 6.01 2.74 21.68
N GLY A 67 5.21 2.56 20.63
CA GLY A 67 5.39 3.26 19.35
C GLY A 67 5.26 4.79 19.45
N LEU A 68 4.13 5.29 19.99
CA LEU A 68 3.91 6.74 20.10
C LEU A 68 4.88 7.39 21.07
N SER A 69 5.17 6.75 22.20
CA SER A 69 6.15 7.25 23.17
C SER A 69 7.51 7.44 22.50
N TYR A 70 7.96 6.45 21.72
CA TYR A 70 9.23 6.52 21.00
C TYR A 70 9.28 7.66 19.97
N PHE A 71 8.21 7.87 19.18
CA PHE A 71 8.16 9.00 18.25
C PHE A 71 8.18 10.34 18.99
N ARG A 72 7.45 10.47 20.10
CA ARG A 72 7.41 11.70 20.90
C ARG A 72 8.75 12.00 21.57
N GLU A 73 9.42 10.97 22.10
CA GLU A 73 10.79 11.09 22.66
C GLU A 73 11.81 11.53 21.60
N ARG A 74 11.61 11.12 20.35
CA ARG A 74 12.38 11.56 19.17
C ARG A 74 12.03 12.98 18.69
N GLY A 75 11.08 13.66 19.34
CA GLY A 75 10.68 15.03 19.02
C GLY A 75 9.63 15.14 17.90
N PHE A 76 9.01 14.05 17.48
CA PHE A 76 7.90 14.11 16.53
C PHE A 76 6.62 14.56 17.25
N ARG A 77 5.93 15.53 16.64
CA ARG A 77 4.60 15.96 17.09
C ARG A 77 3.53 15.03 16.53
N ASP A 78 2.45 14.83 17.27
CA ASP A 78 1.31 14.01 16.85
C ASP A 78 0.78 14.39 15.45
N GLU A 79 0.73 15.69 15.13
CA GLU A 79 0.34 16.18 13.80
C GLU A 79 1.28 15.69 12.70
N THR A 80 2.60 15.68 12.96
CA THR A 80 3.61 15.18 12.01
C THR A 80 3.45 13.67 11.83
N ILE A 81 3.27 12.93 12.92
CA ILE A 81 3.07 11.47 12.90
C ILE A 81 1.82 11.13 12.05
N ARG A 82 0.72 11.87 12.24
CA ARG A 82 -0.51 11.69 11.45
C ARG A 82 -0.35 12.13 9.99
N HIS A 83 0.30 13.25 9.74
CA HIS A 83 0.49 13.80 8.39
C HIS A 83 1.26 12.84 7.48
N PHE A 84 2.33 12.24 8.00
CA PHE A 84 3.14 11.28 7.26
C PHE A 84 2.62 9.84 7.33
N GLY A 85 1.53 9.58 8.08
CA GLY A 85 0.98 8.25 8.23
C GLY A 85 1.96 7.27 8.88
N LEU A 86 2.75 7.73 9.86
CA LEU A 86 3.66 6.82 10.56
C LEU A 86 2.84 5.75 11.31
N GLY A 87 3.26 4.51 11.17
CA GLY A 87 2.61 3.35 11.76
C GLY A 87 3.52 2.57 12.70
N TYR A 88 2.98 1.49 13.26
CA TYR A 88 3.65 0.57 14.14
C TYR A 88 3.23 -0.87 13.81
N VAL A 89 4.20 -1.78 13.83
CA VAL A 89 3.96 -3.22 13.74
C VAL A 89 4.30 -3.80 15.12
N PRO A 90 3.32 -4.42 15.82
CA PRO A 90 3.55 -4.96 17.16
C PRO A 90 4.60 -6.08 17.19
N GLU A 91 5.26 -6.22 18.34
CA GLU A 91 6.15 -7.35 18.54
C GLU A 91 5.31 -8.63 18.72
N GLY A 92 5.69 -9.70 18.02
CA GLY A 92 4.93 -10.96 18.05
C GLY A 92 5.23 -11.88 16.88
N GLY A 93 5.94 -11.37 15.87
CA GLY A 93 6.54 -12.16 14.80
C GLY A 93 5.59 -12.61 13.71
N SER A 94 4.27 -12.55 13.90
CA SER A 94 3.28 -12.89 12.86
C SER A 94 1.93 -12.17 13.03
N VAL A 95 1.90 -11.05 13.76
CA VAL A 95 0.68 -10.29 14.06
C VAL A 95 0.11 -9.68 12.79
N PHE A 96 0.94 -9.03 11.97
CA PHE A 96 0.55 -8.48 10.69
C PHE A 96 0.15 -9.59 9.72
N ALA A 97 0.97 -10.64 9.59
CA ALA A 97 0.72 -11.76 8.69
C ALA A 97 -0.64 -12.41 8.97
N SER A 98 -0.97 -12.63 10.25
CA SER A 98 -2.26 -13.20 10.66
C SER A 98 -3.41 -12.27 10.30
N ALA A 99 -3.30 -10.97 10.62
CA ALA A 99 -4.34 -10.00 10.28
C ALA A 99 -4.56 -9.87 8.77
N ALA A 100 -3.49 -9.94 7.97
CA ALA A 100 -3.56 -9.87 6.52
C ALA A 100 -4.22 -11.11 5.91
N GLN A 101 -3.90 -12.29 6.44
CA GLN A 101 -4.53 -13.55 6.03
C GLN A 101 -6.02 -13.58 6.40
N GLU A 102 -6.41 -13.09 7.58
CA GLU A 102 -7.82 -12.96 7.97
C GLU A 102 -8.59 -12.01 7.05
N LYS A 103 -7.92 -11.01 6.46
CA LYS A 103 -8.48 -10.12 5.44
C LYS A 103 -8.53 -10.74 4.04
N GLY A 104 -7.97 -11.94 3.85
CA GLY A 104 -7.99 -12.66 2.58
C GLY A 104 -6.92 -12.21 1.59
N PHE A 105 -5.86 -11.54 2.05
CA PHE A 105 -4.73 -11.20 1.18
C PHE A 105 -3.91 -12.45 0.83
N ASP A 106 -3.46 -12.51 -0.42
CA ASP A 106 -2.59 -13.57 -0.91
C ASP A 106 -1.21 -13.48 -0.25
N PRO A 107 -0.74 -14.55 0.43
CA PRO A 107 0.60 -14.60 1.02
C PRO A 107 1.74 -14.28 0.05
N ASP A 108 1.64 -14.66 -1.22
CA ASP A 108 2.66 -14.37 -2.22
C ASP A 108 2.74 -12.88 -2.53
N LEU A 109 1.58 -12.22 -2.62
CA LEU A 109 1.52 -10.77 -2.81
C LEU A 109 1.94 -10.00 -1.55
N LEU A 110 1.67 -10.52 -0.35
CA LEU A 110 2.13 -9.94 0.91
C LEU A 110 3.66 -9.99 1.04
N GLU A 111 4.28 -11.12 0.67
CA GLU A 111 5.73 -11.25 0.63
C GLU A 111 6.34 -10.35 -0.44
N LYS A 112 5.72 -10.31 -1.64
CA LYS A 112 6.16 -9.41 -2.73
C LYS A 112 6.01 -7.93 -2.38
N ALA A 113 4.99 -7.56 -1.61
CA ALA A 113 4.80 -6.22 -1.08
C ALA A 113 5.81 -5.86 0.04
N GLY A 114 6.54 -6.84 0.56
CA GLY A 114 7.62 -6.66 1.53
C GLY A 114 7.18 -6.60 2.99
N TRP A 115 5.93 -6.97 3.31
CA TRP A 115 5.43 -6.92 4.69
C TRP A 115 5.66 -8.18 5.50
N ILE A 116 5.78 -9.31 4.81
CA ILE A 116 6.06 -10.61 5.42
C ILE A 116 7.26 -11.25 4.74
N LYS A 117 7.83 -12.23 5.44
CA LYS A 117 8.76 -13.20 4.89
C LYS A 117 8.31 -14.59 5.28
N ARG A 118 8.76 -15.61 4.57
CA ARG A 118 8.53 -17.00 4.95
C ARG A 118 9.78 -17.65 5.52
N ARG A 119 9.59 -18.51 6.52
CA ARG A 119 10.61 -19.44 7.01
C ARG A 119 10.78 -20.59 6.01
N GLU A 120 11.78 -21.43 6.22
CA GLU A 120 12.02 -22.62 5.39
C GLU A 120 10.82 -23.59 5.38
N ASP A 121 10.04 -23.64 6.47
CA ASP A 121 8.82 -24.44 6.59
C ASP A 121 7.56 -23.77 5.98
N GLY A 122 7.71 -22.59 5.37
CA GLY A 122 6.62 -21.82 4.77
C GLY A 122 5.84 -20.95 5.76
N THR A 123 6.16 -20.99 7.06
CA THR A 123 5.47 -20.16 8.07
C THR A 123 5.76 -18.68 7.82
N PRO A 124 4.73 -17.84 7.66
CA PRO A 124 4.92 -16.41 7.47
C PRO A 124 5.34 -15.74 8.79
N TRP A 125 6.20 -14.73 8.69
CA TRP A 125 6.58 -13.86 9.78
C TRP A 125 6.66 -12.40 9.32
N ASP A 126 6.39 -11.47 10.22
CA ASP A 126 6.33 -10.04 9.94
C ASP A 126 7.73 -9.49 9.69
N PHE A 127 7.94 -8.79 8.58
CA PHE A 127 9.26 -8.26 8.23
C PHE A 127 9.65 -7.01 9.06
N PHE A 128 8.65 -6.23 9.48
CA PHE A 128 8.79 -4.93 10.14
C PHE A 128 8.76 -5.03 11.67
#